data_AF-A0AAU9TWP3-F1
#
_entry.id   AF-A0AAU9TWP3-F1
#
_cell.length_a   1.000
_cell.length_b   1.000
_cell.length_c   1.000
_cell.angle_alpha   90.00
_cell.angle_beta   90.00
_cell.angle_gamma   90.00
#
_symmetry.space_group_name_H-M   'P 1'
#
loop_
_entity.id
_entity.type
_entity.pdbx_description
1 polymer ?
#
loop_
_entity_poly.entity_id
_entity_poly.type
_entity_poly.pdbx_seq_one_letter_code
_entity_poly.pdbx_strand_id
1 'polypeptide(L)'
;MTKVLKCNQCNIVIDELLSYLQNKISVADEETLVRICTSSFTTEEIKKSKTLLFDSIPGERRKILRKNKGKEERDLGDIISLFKSVDPDVIPVFVARQLEKLPPILFDHLDCTKILKDILILKSEVEAIKNSYVKVEDIQEIKNGLLRLRCDPILPASAFKVNTKRGAWMDSGPMGLSHDELMNNNDYMNKSHEGNRDNSLIDMLPLHEKKEGKRANR
;
A
#
# COMPACT_ATOMS: atom_id res chain seq x y z
N MET A 1 18.14 20.76 31.29
CA MET A 1 18.10 21.79 30.23
C MET A 1 18.58 21.17 28.91
N THR A 2 17.68 20.85 27.97
CA THR A 2 18.07 20.39 26.63
C THR A 2 18.36 21.61 25.74
N LYS A 3 19.62 21.74 25.31
CA LYS A 3 20.06 22.80 24.38
C LYS A 3 19.49 22.46 22.99
N VAL A 4 18.74 23.40 22.40
CA VAL A 4 18.26 23.27 21.03
C VAL A 4 19.46 23.36 20.11
N LEU A 5 19.66 22.35 19.27
CA LEU A 5 20.69 22.35 18.25
C LEU A 5 19.99 22.52 16.90
N LYS A 6 20.36 23.57 16.17
CA LYS A 6 19.92 23.81 14.78
C LYS A 6 21.11 23.55 13.87
N CYS A 7 20.97 22.67 12.87
CA CYS A 7 21.98 22.53 11.82
C CYS A 7 21.73 23.59 10.74
N ASN A 8 22.65 24.56 10.61
CA ASN A 8 22.55 25.63 9.59
C ASN A 8 22.68 25.12 8.15
N GLN A 9 23.22 23.92 7.94
CA GLN A 9 23.40 23.31 6.62
C GLN A 9 22.27 22.35 6.24
N CYS A 10 21.49 21.85 7.21
CA CYS A 10 20.65 20.65 7.02
C CYS A 10 19.14 20.88 7.19
N ASN A 11 18.67 22.09 7.57
CA ASN A 11 17.29 22.35 8.00
C ASN A 11 16.75 21.34 9.06
N ILE A 12 17.64 20.89 9.95
CA ILE A 12 17.32 19.96 11.05
C ILE A 12 17.30 20.73 12.37
N VAL A 13 16.27 20.50 13.18
CA VAL A 13 16.10 21.09 14.51
C VAL A 13 15.87 19.99 15.54
N ILE A 14 16.64 19.99 16.63
CA ILE A 14 16.44 19.04 17.72
C ILE A 14 15.38 19.55 18.68
N ASP A 15 14.23 18.87 18.71
CA ASP A 15 13.15 19.11 19.66
C ASP A 15 12.28 17.85 19.81
N GLU A 16 12.19 17.32 21.02
CA GLU A 16 11.51 16.06 21.30
C GLU A 16 10.00 16.13 21.07
N LEU A 17 9.35 17.24 21.44
CA LEU A 17 7.90 17.40 21.32
C LEU A 17 7.49 17.59 19.87
N LEU A 18 8.18 18.48 19.14
CA LEU A 18 7.90 18.73 17.73
C LEU A 18 8.21 17.49 16.88
N SER A 19 9.27 16.76 17.21
CA SER A 19 9.58 15.49 16.54
C SER A 19 8.49 14.44 16.79
N TYR A 20 7.97 14.35 18.01
CA TYR A 20 6.84 13.47 18.31
C TYR A 20 5.60 13.83 17.51
N LEU A 21 5.18 15.11 17.53
CA LEU A 21 3.99 15.56 16.82
C LEU A 21 4.12 15.38 15.31
N GLN A 22 5.24 15.78 14.70
CA GLN A 22 5.49 15.65 13.27
C GLN A 22 5.30 14.20 12.79
N ASN A 23 5.80 13.23 13.56
CA ASN A 23 5.71 11.81 13.20
C ASN A 23 4.32 11.19 13.42
N LYS A 24 3.50 11.78 14.29
CA LYS A 24 2.26 11.15 14.78
C LYS A 24 0.98 11.86 14.36
N ILE A 25 1.09 13.04 13.76
CA ILE A 25 -0.04 13.86 13.32
C ILE A 25 -0.94 13.19 12.26
N SER A 26 -0.39 12.25 11.48
CA SER A 26 -1.14 11.49 10.47
C SER A 26 -1.83 10.23 11.01
N VAL A 27 -1.42 9.77 12.20
CA VAL A 27 -1.84 8.47 12.76
C VAL A 27 -2.80 8.62 13.93
N ALA A 28 -2.68 9.69 14.72
CA ALA A 28 -3.48 9.93 15.91
C ALA A 28 -4.31 11.22 15.79
N ASP A 29 -5.48 11.21 16.42
CA ASP A 29 -6.38 12.36 16.47
C ASP A 29 -5.81 13.50 17.31
N GLU A 30 -6.26 14.73 17.04
CA GLU A 30 -5.75 15.93 17.72
C GLU A 30 -5.94 15.84 19.24
N GLU A 31 -7.11 15.40 19.71
CA GLU A 31 -7.40 15.28 21.14
C GLU A 31 -6.45 14.29 21.83
N THR A 32 -6.18 13.17 21.17
CA THR A 32 -5.26 12.15 21.67
C THR A 32 -3.83 12.68 21.74
N LEU A 33 -3.37 13.38 20.70
CA LEU A 33 -2.04 14.00 20.69
C LEU A 33 -1.90 15.06 21.78
N VAL A 34 -2.91 15.91 21.96
CA VAL A 34 -2.92 16.93 23.01
C VAL A 34 -2.81 16.26 24.39
N ARG A 35 -3.65 15.26 24.67
CA ARG A 35 -3.67 14.55 25.96
C ARG A 35 -2.34 13.87 26.29
N ILE A 36 -1.71 13.23 25.31
CA ILE A 36 -0.42 12.55 25.51
C ILE A 36 0.69 13.59 25.74
N CYS A 37 0.68 14.68 24.98
CA CYS A 37 1.72 15.70 25.10
C CYS A 37 1.61 16.48 26.42
N THR A 38 0.40 16.76 26.90
CA THR A 38 0.21 17.44 28.20
C THR A 38 0.61 16.59 29.39
N SER A 39 0.48 15.27 29.31
CA SER A 39 0.90 14.35 30.39
C SER A 39 2.40 14.07 30.38
N SER A 40 3.05 14.16 29.22
CA SER A 40 4.44 13.73 29.04
C SER A 40 5.45 14.87 29.00
N PHE A 41 5.05 16.08 28.60
CA PHE A 41 5.93 17.23 28.48
C PHE A 41 5.54 18.34 29.47
N THR A 42 6.55 19.06 29.94
CA THR A 42 6.33 20.19 30.84
C THR A 42 5.78 21.41 30.08
N THR A 43 5.06 22.28 30.78
CA THR A 43 4.50 23.51 30.17
C THR A 43 5.56 24.43 29.56
N GLU A 44 6.77 24.46 30.13
CA GLU A 44 7.89 25.23 29.60
C GLU A 44 8.46 24.62 28.31
N GLU A 45 8.51 23.28 28.21
CA GLU A 45 8.90 22.58 26.98
C GLU A 45 7.88 22.84 25.86
N ILE A 46 6.58 22.77 26.14
CA ILE A 46 5.52 23.09 25.17
C ILE A 46 5.67 24.52 24.65
N LYS A 47 5.85 25.48 25.55
CA LYS A 47 6.00 26.91 25.18
C LYS A 47 7.27 27.16 24.37
N LYS A 48 8.38 26.51 24.72
CA LYS A 48 9.65 26.58 23.99
C LYS A 48 9.49 25.98 22.59
N SER A 49 8.89 24.80 22.48
CA SER A 49 8.60 24.11 21.22
C SER A 49 7.72 24.97 20.31
N LYS A 50 6.63 25.55 20.84
CA LYS A 50 5.79 26.49 20.10
C LYS A 50 6.59 27.66 19.56
N THR A 51 7.45 28.24 20.40
CA THR A 51 8.30 29.37 19.98
C THR A 51 9.23 28.95 18.84
N LEU A 52 9.91 27.81 18.98
CA LEU A 52 10.83 27.30 17.97
C LEU A 52 10.14 27.00 16.64
N LEU A 53 8.95 26.41 16.65
CA LEU A 53 8.22 26.08 15.44
C LEU A 53 7.86 27.34 14.64
N PHE A 54 7.25 28.33 15.31
CA PHE A 54 6.86 29.59 14.67
C PHE A 54 8.07 30.41 14.22
N ASP A 55 9.19 30.37 14.95
CA ASP A 55 10.42 31.07 14.56
C ASP A 55 11.17 30.37 13.42
N SER A 56 10.87 29.10 13.13
CA SER A 56 11.60 28.31 12.13
C SER A 56 10.84 28.14 10.81
N ILE A 57 9.57 28.54 10.73
CA ILE A 57 8.77 28.52 9.51
C ILE A 57 8.71 29.94 8.92
N PRO A 58 9.16 30.16 7.68
CA PRO A 58 9.02 31.44 7.01
C PRO A 58 7.54 31.67 6.65
N GLY A 59 6.83 32.49 7.43
CA GLY A 59 5.45 32.87 7.13
C GLY A 59 4.88 33.91 8.10
N GLU A 60 3.97 34.75 7.61
CA GLU A 60 3.27 35.83 8.36
C GLU A 60 2.30 35.31 9.44
N ARG A 61 2.37 34.03 9.83
CA ARG A 61 1.46 33.47 10.82
C ARG A 61 1.89 33.91 12.21
N ARG A 62 1.13 34.89 12.72
CA ARG A 62 1.37 35.49 14.03
C ARG A 62 1.30 34.42 15.12
N LYS A 63 2.38 34.31 15.90
CA LYS A 63 2.40 33.53 17.13
C LYS A 63 1.32 34.05 18.09
N ILE A 64 0.30 33.23 18.34
CA ILE A 64 -0.75 33.56 19.31
C ILE A 64 -0.23 33.27 20.72
N LEU A 65 -0.07 34.31 21.53
CA LEU A 65 0.26 34.18 22.96
C LEU A 65 -1.04 34.00 23.75
N ARG A 66 -1.32 32.79 24.21
CA ARG A 66 -2.52 32.49 25.01
C ARG A 66 -2.22 32.65 26.50
N LYS A 67 -3.15 33.26 27.25
CA LYS A 67 -3.09 33.44 28.71
C LYS A 67 -4.18 32.58 29.38
N ASN A 68 -4.02 32.29 30.69
CA ASN A 68 -4.94 31.54 31.59
C ASN A 68 -4.75 30.00 31.64
N LYS A 69 -5.51 29.34 32.54
CA LYS A 69 -5.51 27.88 32.77
C LYS A 69 -5.90 27.13 31.48
N GLY A 70 -5.25 26.01 31.18
CA GLY A 70 -5.41 25.29 29.91
C GLY A 70 -4.70 25.96 28.73
N LYS A 71 -3.60 26.69 28.99
CA LYS A 71 -2.79 27.32 27.93
C LYS A 71 -2.04 26.26 27.13
N GLU A 72 -1.57 25.22 27.80
CA GLU A 72 -0.78 24.11 27.25
C GLU A 72 -1.54 23.32 26.19
N GLU A 73 -2.80 22.97 26.44
CA GLU A 73 -3.66 22.27 25.47
C GLU A 73 -3.90 23.13 24.23
N ARG A 74 -4.14 24.43 24.43
CA ARG A 74 -4.36 25.35 23.32
C ARG A 74 -3.08 25.66 22.55
N ASP A 75 -1.94 25.72 23.23
CA ASP A 75 -0.62 25.87 22.61
C ASP A 75 -0.28 24.65 21.75
N LEU A 76 -0.62 23.45 22.21
CA LEU A 76 -0.51 22.21 21.42
C LEU A 76 -1.48 22.22 20.24
N GLY A 77 -2.73 22.66 20.42
CA GLY A 77 -3.68 22.83 19.33
C GLY A 77 -3.17 23.79 18.25
N ASP A 78 -2.57 24.92 18.65
CA ASP A 78 -1.94 25.86 17.71
C ASP A 78 -0.78 25.22 16.95
N ILE A 79 0.06 24.42 17.62
CA ILE A 79 1.16 23.68 16.98
C ILE A 79 0.62 22.67 15.96
N ILE A 80 -0.36 21.85 16.35
CA ILE A 80 -0.96 20.82 15.50
C ILE A 80 -1.64 21.46 14.29
N SER A 81 -2.41 22.52 14.50
CA SER A 81 -3.05 23.27 13.43
C SER A 81 -2.01 23.82 12.44
N LEU A 82 -0.88 24.31 12.92
CA LEU A 82 0.22 24.78 12.08
C LEU A 82 0.79 23.65 11.22
N PHE A 83 1.08 22.49 11.80
CA PHE A 83 1.58 21.32 11.06
C PHE A 83 0.60 20.81 10.00
N LYS A 84 -0.71 20.93 10.22
CA LYS A 84 -1.73 20.52 9.23
C LYS A 84 -1.92 21.49 8.08
N SER A 85 -1.54 22.75 8.27
CA SER A 85 -1.90 23.84 7.36
C SER A 85 -0.69 24.45 6.63
N VAL A 86 0.52 24.01 6.95
CA VAL A 86 1.77 24.42 6.31
C VAL A 86 2.31 23.21 5.54
N ASP A 87 2.85 23.45 4.35
CA ASP A 87 3.42 22.39 3.51
C ASP A 87 4.60 21.70 4.21
N PRO A 88 4.65 20.35 4.20
CA PRO A 88 5.68 19.60 4.91
C PRO A 88 7.10 19.89 4.41
N ASP A 89 7.26 20.34 3.16
CA ASP A 89 8.55 20.66 2.54
C ASP A 89 9.17 21.96 3.09
N VAL A 90 8.35 22.86 3.64
CA VAL A 90 8.79 24.15 4.20
C VAL A 90 9.12 24.02 5.69
N ILE A 91 8.54 23.02 6.36
CA ILE A 91 8.73 22.78 7.78
C ILE A 91 10.10 22.11 8.01
N PRO A 92 10.93 22.63 8.93
CA PRO A 92 12.18 21.95 9.31
C PRO A 92 11.94 20.52 9.80
N VAL A 93 12.92 19.66 9.61
CA VAL A 93 12.85 18.29 10.12
C VAL A 93 13.17 18.31 11.62
N PHE A 94 12.18 17.96 12.45
CA PHE A 94 12.35 17.91 13.90
C PHE A 94 12.77 16.51 14.36
N VAL A 95 13.88 16.44 15.07
CA VAL A 95 14.44 15.17 15.57
C VAL A 95 14.52 15.14 17.08
N ALA A 96 14.19 13.99 17.67
CA ALA A 96 14.35 13.75 19.10
C ALA A 96 15.76 13.26 19.40
N ARG A 97 16.44 13.88 20.37
CA ARG A 97 17.75 13.39 20.84
C ARG A 97 17.60 12.22 21.80
N GLN A 98 16.55 12.24 22.62
CA GLN A 98 16.28 11.26 23.67
C GLN A 98 15.00 10.50 23.34
N LEU A 99 15.12 9.41 22.56
CA LEU A 99 13.97 8.61 22.13
C LEU A 99 13.21 7.97 23.29
N GLU A 100 13.91 7.66 24.38
CA GLU A 100 13.33 7.14 25.63
C GLU A 100 12.37 8.11 26.33
N LYS A 101 12.47 9.42 26.04
CA LYS A 101 11.54 10.43 26.57
C LYS A 101 10.27 10.56 25.75
N LEU A 102 10.22 9.94 24.57
CA LEU A 102 9.04 10.03 23.73
C LEU A 102 7.91 9.20 24.35
N PRO A 103 6.69 9.74 24.40
CA PRO A 103 5.55 9.00 24.91
C PRO A 103 5.35 7.71 24.11
N PRO A 104 5.09 6.56 24.77
CA PRO A 104 4.70 5.36 24.07
C PRO A 104 3.33 5.56 23.42
N ILE A 105 3.17 5.09 22.18
CA ILE A 105 1.85 4.99 21.56
C ILE A 105 1.31 3.60 21.83
N LEU A 106 0.29 3.56 22.67
CA LEU A 106 -0.49 2.36 22.96
C LEU A 106 -1.67 2.26 22.00
N PHE A 107 -2.26 1.06 21.89
CA PHE A 107 -3.44 0.82 21.07
C PHE A 107 -4.62 1.73 21.44
N ASP A 108 -4.68 2.20 22.69
CA ASP A 108 -5.69 3.15 23.19
C ASP A 108 -5.59 4.56 22.56
N HIS A 109 -4.56 4.80 21.74
CA HIS A 109 -4.29 6.08 21.10
C HIS A 109 -4.45 6.03 19.58
N LEU A 110 -4.82 4.87 19.03
CA LEU A 110 -5.15 4.69 17.61
C LEU A 110 -6.65 4.52 17.43
N ASP A 111 -7.21 5.08 16.36
CA ASP A 111 -8.57 4.76 15.93
C ASP A 111 -8.58 3.37 15.25
N CYS A 112 -8.62 2.33 16.09
CA CYS A 112 -8.75 0.95 15.66
C CYS A 112 -10.00 0.72 14.79
N THR A 113 -11.05 1.53 14.96
CA THR A 113 -12.29 1.42 14.18
C THR A 113 -12.05 1.77 12.73
N LYS A 114 -11.28 2.83 12.47
CA LYS A 114 -10.90 3.22 11.10
C LYS A 114 -10.05 2.14 10.43
N ILE A 115 -9.05 1.61 11.14
CA ILE A 115 -8.20 0.52 10.63
C ILE A 115 -9.05 -0.72 10.29
N LEU A 116 -9.98 -1.09 11.16
CA LEU A 116 -10.87 -2.23 10.93
C LEU A 116 -11.80 -2.00 9.73
N LYS A 117 -12.33 -0.78 9.54
CA LYS A 117 -13.14 -0.43 8.37
C LYS A 117 -12.33 -0.54 7.08
N ASP A 118 -11.11 0.00 7.06
CA ASP A 118 -10.23 -0.06 5.90
C ASP A 118 -9.89 -1.52 5.55
N ILE A 119 -9.65 -2.38 6.55
CA ILE A 119 -9.46 -3.82 6.35
C ILE A 119 -10.70 -4.49 5.76
N LEU A 120 -11.90 -4.12 6.19
CA LEU A 120 -13.15 -4.65 5.63
C LEU A 120 -13.34 -4.24 4.17
N ILE A 121 -13.03 -2.98 3.83
CA ILE A 121 -13.07 -2.48 2.45
C ILE A 121 -12.08 -3.26 1.59
N LEU A 122 -10.83 -3.40 2.03
CA LEU A 122 -9.81 -4.18 1.32
C LEU A 122 -10.24 -5.64 1.10
N LYS A 123 -10.88 -6.27 2.09
CA LYS A 123 -11.43 -7.63 1.93
C LYS A 123 -12.49 -7.68 0.83
N SER A 124 -13.43 -6.73 0.82
CA SER A 124 -14.47 -6.67 -0.21
C SER A 124 -13.90 -6.41 -1.60
N GLU A 125 -12.86 -5.57 -1.72
CA GLU A 125 -12.19 -5.29 -2.98
C GLU A 125 -11.44 -6.53 -3.50
N VAL A 126 -10.77 -7.26 -2.61
CA VAL A 126 -10.11 -8.53 -2.95
C VAL A 126 -11.13 -9.58 -3.38
N GLU A 127 -12.29 -9.67 -2.74
CA GLU A 127 -13.39 -10.55 -3.17
C GLU A 127 -13.94 -10.14 -4.53
N ALA A 128 -14.13 -8.85 -4.78
CA ALA A 128 -14.56 -8.35 -6.08
C ALA A 128 -13.55 -8.67 -7.19
N ILE A 129 -12.25 -8.50 -6.93
CA ILE A 129 -11.18 -8.90 -7.86
C ILE A 129 -11.24 -10.41 -8.11
N LYS A 130 -11.38 -11.22 -7.05
CA LYS A 130 -11.53 -12.68 -7.16
C LYS A 130 -12.76 -13.13 -7.94
N ASN A 131 -13.83 -12.33 -7.97
CA ASN A 131 -15.04 -12.68 -8.71
C ASN A 131 -15.04 -12.16 -10.15
N SER A 132 -14.16 -11.22 -10.49
CA SER A 132 -14.11 -10.57 -11.82
C SER A 132 -12.88 -10.93 -12.65
N TYR A 133 -11.87 -11.60 -12.07
CA TYR A 133 -10.71 -12.03 -12.84
C TYR A 133 -11.05 -13.21 -13.76
N VAL A 134 -10.51 -13.16 -14.97
CA VAL A 134 -10.60 -14.24 -15.93
C VAL A 134 -9.43 -15.18 -15.69
N LYS A 135 -9.70 -16.49 -15.58
CA LYS A 135 -8.63 -17.48 -15.45
C LYS A 135 -7.95 -17.70 -16.80
N VAL A 136 -6.69 -18.13 -16.75
CA VAL A 136 -5.96 -18.53 -17.96
C VAL A 136 -6.70 -19.66 -18.69
N GLU A 137 -7.35 -20.55 -17.92
CA GLU A 137 -8.22 -21.62 -18.43
C GLU A 137 -9.36 -21.09 -19.29
N ASP A 138 -10.11 -20.10 -18.81
CA ASP A 138 -11.23 -19.48 -19.54
C ASP A 138 -10.74 -18.85 -20.87
N ILE A 139 -9.56 -18.22 -20.85
CA ILE A 139 -8.95 -17.65 -22.06
C ILE A 139 -8.53 -18.75 -23.05
N GLN A 140 -7.98 -19.86 -22.54
CA GLN A 140 -7.61 -21.00 -23.38
C GLN A 140 -8.83 -21.68 -23.99
N GLU A 141 -9.93 -21.79 -23.26
CA GLU A 141 -11.19 -22.33 -23.76
C GLU A 141 -11.76 -21.46 -24.89
N ILE A 142 -11.80 -20.14 -24.71
CA ILE A 142 -12.21 -19.20 -25.75
C ILE A 142 -11.28 -19.31 -26.98
N LYS A 143 -9.95 -19.38 -26.78
CA LYS A 143 -8.98 -19.54 -27.87
C LYS A 143 -9.22 -20.84 -28.64
N ASN A 144 -9.47 -21.93 -27.94
CA ASN A 144 -9.73 -23.24 -28.54
C ASN A 144 -11.08 -23.26 -29.29
N GLY A 145 -12.12 -22.62 -28.74
CA GLY A 145 -13.39 -22.42 -29.42
C GLY A 145 -13.25 -21.62 -30.71
N LEU A 146 -12.47 -20.53 -30.69
CA LEU A 146 -12.18 -19.73 -31.88
C LEU A 146 -11.43 -20.53 -32.96
N LEU A 147 -10.46 -21.36 -32.56
CA LEU A 147 -9.74 -22.23 -33.48
C LEU A 147 -10.66 -23.26 -34.14
N ARG A 148 -11.63 -23.82 -33.41
CA ARG A 148 -12.63 -24.75 -33.97
C ARG A 148 -13.51 -24.07 -35.01
N LEU A 149 -14.05 -22.89 -34.71
CA LEU A 149 -14.87 -22.13 -35.65
C LEU A 149 -14.12 -21.71 -36.92
N ARG A 150 -12.79 -21.54 -36.84
CA ARG A 150 -11.95 -21.25 -38.01
C ARG A 150 -11.71 -22.47 -38.90
N CYS A 151 -11.79 -23.66 -38.32
CA CYS A 151 -11.57 -24.93 -39.02
C CYS A 151 -12.88 -25.57 -39.52
N ASP A 152 -14.04 -24.99 -39.21
CA ASP A 152 -15.32 -25.43 -39.78
C ASP A 152 -15.43 -24.96 -41.25
N PRO A 153 -15.55 -25.88 -42.22
CA PRO A 153 -15.72 -25.49 -43.61
C PRO A 153 -17.09 -24.82 -43.79
N ILE A 154 -17.09 -23.58 -44.29
CA ILE A 154 -18.27 -22.69 -44.45
C ILE A 154 -19.38 -23.26 -45.37
N LEU A 155 -19.25 -24.47 -45.91
CA LEU A 155 -20.22 -25.02 -46.86
C LEU A 155 -20.70 -26.42 -46.45
N PRO A 156 -22.02 -26.67 -46.36
CA PRO A 156 -22.51 -28.02 -46.25
C PRO A 156 -22.08 -28.80 -47.51
N ALA A 157 -21.62 -30.03 -47.31
CA ALA A 157 -21.17 -30.95 -48.37
C ALA A 157 -22.23 -31.21 -49.48
N SER A 158 -23.44 -30.66 -49.36
CA SER A 158 -24.51 -30.70 -50.35
C SER A 158 -24.41 -29.65 -51.46
N ALA A 159 -23.52 -28.65 -51.37
CA ALA A 159 -23.35 -27.64 -52.43
C ALA A 159 -22.66 -28.16 -53.71
N PHE A 160 -22.14 -29.38 -53.71
CA PHE A 160 -21.43 -29.97 -54.88
C PHE A 160 -22.31 -30.77 -55.84
N LYS A 161 -23.65 -30.69 -55.76
CA LYS A 161 -24.54 -31.25 -56.80
C LYS A 161 -24.73 -30.28 -57.97
N VAL A 162 -23.64 -29.82 -58.58
CA VAL A 162 -23.68 -29.24 -59.92
C VAL A 162 -23.41 -30.37 -60.92
N ASN A 163 -24.39 -30.62 -61.78
CA ASN A 163 -24.37 -31.67 -62.80
C ASN A 163 -23.18 -31.48 -63.77
N THR A 164 -22.12 -32.27 -63.63
CA THR A 164 -20.96 -32.30 -64.54
C THR A 164 -21.17 -33.19 -65.77
N LYS A 165 -22.38 -33.73 -65.99
CA LYS A 165 -22.71 -34.53 -67.17
C LYS A 165 -23.57 -33.74 -68.16
N ARG A 166 -22.95 -32.79 -68.85
CA ARG A 166 -23.35 -32.42 -70.22
C ARG A 166 -22.11 -31.98 -70.97
N GLY A 167 -21.68 -32.83 -71.90
CA GLY A 167 -20.57 -32.54 -72.78
C GLY A 167 -20.84 -31.30 -73.62
N ALA A 168 -19.90 -30.36 -73.56
CA ALA A 168 -19.62 -29.44 -74.65
C ALA A 168 -18.09 -29.28 -74.66
N TRP A 169 -17.49 -30.14 -75.48
CA TRP A 169 -16.20 -29.93 -76.10
C TRP A 169 -16.12 -28.51 -76.64
N MET A 170 -15.32 -27.65 -76.02
CA MET A 170 -14.70 -26.48 -76.66
C MET A 170 -13.32 -26.29 -76.06
N ASP A 171 -12.36 -26.66 -76.90
CA ASP A 171 -10.97 -26.27 -76.88
C ASP A 171 -10.84 -24.74 -76.91
N SER A 172 -10.06 -24.16 -75.99
CA SER A 172 -9.40 -22.83 -76.09
C SER A 172 -8.60 -22.56 -74.79
N GLY A 173 -7.26 -22.55 -74.87
CA GLY A 173 -6.33 -22.16 -73.80
C GLY A 173 -6.27 -20.65 -73.51
N PRO A 174 -5.15 -20.04 -73.03
CA PRO A 174 -3.85 -20.62 -72.67
C PRO A 174 -3.23 -20.14 -71.32
N MET A 175 -2.16 -20.84 -70.94
CA MET A 175 -0.90 -20.40 -70.29
C MET A 175 -0.84 -19.65 -68.93
N GLY A 176 0.05 -20.17 -68.09
CA GLY A 176 0.97 -19.39 -67.24
C GLY A 176 0.44 -19.15 -65.81
N LEU A 177 1.21 -19.23 -64.73
CA LEU A 177 2.65 -19.31 -64.48
C LEU A 177 2.84 -19.94 -63.09
N SER A 178 3.93 -20.68 -62.93
CA SER A 178 4.55 -21.12 -61.69
C SER A 178 4.86 -19.99 -60.71
N HIS A 179 4.70 -20.20 -59.39
CA HIS A 179 5.74 -19.84 -58.40
C HIS A 179 5.53 -20.50 -57.02
N ASP A 180 6.49 -21.36 -56.69
CA ASP A 180 7.31 -21.44 -55.48
C ASP A 180 6.71 -21.60 -54.07
N GLU A 181 7.32 -22.60 -53.42
CA GLU A 181 7.35 -22.90 -52.01
C GLU A 181 7.80 -21.70 -51.15
N LEU A 182 7.25 -21.58 -49.95
CA LEU A 182 8.03 -21.12 -48.80
C LEU A 182 7.47 -21.77 -47.53
N MET A 183 8.19 -22.80 -47.09
CA MET A 183 8.29 -23.13 -45.69
C MET A 183 8.73 -21.89 -44.93
N ASN A 184 8.13 -21.61 -43.76
CA ASN A 184 8.97 -21.10 -42.70
C ASN A 184 8.49 -21.54 -41.31
N ASN A 185 9.46 -22.16 -40.62
CA ASN A 185 9.44 -22.58 -39.24
C ASN A 185 9.32 -21.37 -38.30
N ASN A 186 8.83 -21.61 -37.08
CA ASN A 186 9.60 -21.30 -35.87
C ASN A 186 8.89 -21.87 -34.64
N ASP A 187 9.35 -23.05 -34.24
CA ASP A 187 9.42 -23.44 -32.84
C ASP A 187 10.54 -22.65 -32.17
N TYR A 188 10.24 -21.94 -31.08
CA TYR A 188 11.22 -21.66 -30.03
C TYR A 188 10.59 -21.92 -28.66
N MET A 189 11.10 -22.98 -28.06
CA MET A 189 11.02 -23.32 -26.65
C MET A 189 11.48 -22.17 -25.76
N ASN A 190 10.79 -21.96 -24.64
CA ASN A 190 11.47 -21.66 -23.39
C ASN A 190 10.98 -22.62 -22.29
N LYS A 191 11.91 -23.48 -21.89
CA LYS A 191 11.85 -24.45 -20.79
C LYS A 191 12.49 -23.83 -19.55
N SER A 192 11.81 -23.96 -18.41
CA SER A 192 12.35 -24.38 -17.09
C SER A 192 11.24 -24.16 -16.05
N HIS A 193 10.62 -25.20 -15.47
CA HIS A 193 11.05 -25.95 -14.26
C HIS A 193 11.39 -24.99 -13.10
N GLU A 194 10.96 -25.14 -11.84
CA GLU A 194 10.20 -26.12 -11.07
C GLU A 194 10.07 -25.50 -9.65
N GLY A 195 9.04 -25.82 -8.86
CA GLY A 195 8.96 -25.27 -7.50
C GLY A 195 7.66 -25.58 -6.76
N ASN A 196 7.64 -26.78 -6.19
CA ASN A 196 6.55 -27.46 -5.50
C ASN A 196 5.86 -26.64 -4.39
N ARG A 197 4.55 -26.88 -4.22
CA ARG A 197 3.75 -26.52 -3.04
C ARG A 197 3.84 -27.62 -1.99
N ASP A 198 3.30 -27.25 -0.82
CA ASP A 198 2.77 -28.08 0.26
C ASP A 198 3.69 -28.24 1.48
N ASN A 199 3.41 -27.52 2.57
CA ASN A 199 2.35 -27.79 3.57
C ASN A 199 2.62 -29.08 4.34
N SER A 200 3.27 -28.93 5.49
CA SER A 200 3.20 -29.91 6.56
C SER A 200 2.80 -29.21 7.87
N LEU A 201 1.57 -29.50 8.31
CA LEU A 201 1.25 -29.91 9.67
C LEU A 201 1.81 -29.05 10.82
N ILE A 202 0.97 -28.16 11.37
CA ILE A 202 1.10 -27.71 12.76
C ILE A 202 -0.03 -28.35 13.54
N ASP A 203 0.23 -29.54 14.08
CA ASP A 203 -0.58 -30.15 15.13
C ASP A 203 -0.01 -29.78 16.50
N MET A 204 -0.91 -29.24 17.31
CA MET A 204 -1.11 -29.40 18.74
C MET A 204 0.08 -29.62 19.69
N LEU A 205 0.18 -28.69 20.65
CA LEU A 205 0.92 -28.72 21.92
C LEU A 205 0.88 -30.07 22.66
N PRO A 206 1.88 -30.30 23.53
CA PRO A 206 1.53 -30.34 24.95
C PRO A 206 2.41 -29.48 25.86
N LEU A 207 1.73 -28.93 26.86
CA LEU A 207 2.23 -28.15 27.99
C LEU A 207 3.31 -28.90 28.78
N HIS A 208 4.42 -28.22 29.05
CA HIS A 208 5.41 -28.62 30.04
C HIS A 208 5.59 -27.46 31.03
N GLU A 209 4.74 -27.38 32.06
CA GLU A 209 5.03 -26.55 33.25
C GLU A 209 5.57 -27.43 34.37
N LYS A 210 6.86 -27.22 34.65
CA LYS A 210 7.52 -27.59 35.89
C LYS A 210 6.96 -26.73 37.03
N LYS A 211 6.53 -27.34 38.13
CA LYS A 211 6.51 -26.69 39.45
C LYS A 211 7.13 -27.63 40.47
N GLU A 212 8.42 -27.44 40.70
CA GLU A 212 9.06 -27.74 41.98
C GLU A 212 9.16 -26.45 42.81
N GLY A 213 9.10 -26.59 44.13
CA GLY A 213 9.90 -25.72 45.01
C GLY A 213 9.15 -24.78 45.95
N LYS A 214 8.66 -25.36 47.06
CA LYS A 214 8.86 -24.91 48.45
C LYS A 214 9.22 -23.43 48.69
N ARG A 215 8.39 -22.74 49.50
CA ARG A 215 8.89 -21.84 50.55
C ARG A 215 7.93 -21.80 51.74
N ALA A 216 8.42 -22.33 52.85
CA ALA A 216 8.04 -21.93 54.19
C ALA A 216 8.77 -20.63 54.55
N ASN A 217 8.10 -19.68 55.22
CA ASN A 217 8.55 -19.08 56.48
C ASN A 217 7.74 -17.84 56.87
N ARG A 218 7.38 -17.85 58.16
CA ARG A 218 7.05 -16.74 59.08
C ARG A 218 5.72 -16.02 58.93
#